data_AF-A0A5J6V6Y5-F1
#
_entry.id   AF-A0A5J6V6Y5-F1
#
_cell.length_a   1.000
_cell.length_b   1.000
_cell.length_c   1.000
_cell.angle_alpha   90.00
_cell.angle_beta   90.00
_cell.angle_gamma   90.00
#
_symmetry.space_group_name_H-M   'P 1'
#
loop_
_entity.id
_entity.type
_entity.pdbx_description
1 polymer ?
#
loop_
_entity_poly.entity_id
_entity_poly.type
_entity_poly.pdbx_seq_one_letter_code
_entity_poly.pdbx_strand_id
1 'polypeptide(L)'
;MPDDDANPTPDQDDPFLNPDVISLHGELIEESAEEALNLGAYSDEEIAALVFEGVDRPVPLPWLDSLEPSERELAVAMGMRSLTVRGLVEALPLDDVQGTLQQTSPPEVWTLLGMRRHAPSMVVAERTTTMGTDWIVFYEQEQERWLAEFITAQGFHEFVLAPTEDTALALMAWSGVDPQTQVPEFDLRLTVDEVQGHDPRLEPVGQALVAVTLSRTDPAVPDETTFAGLYSGPEGSYLSQREADGLIRFRGEGFDAIEEFVHSLLQES
;
A
#
# COMPACT_ATOMS: atom_id res chain seq x y z
N MET A 1 -21.20 36.63 29.96
CA MET A 1 -19.81 36.99 29.59
C MET A 1 -19.15 37.50 30.84
N PRO A 2 -18.19 36.72 31.35
CA PRO A 2 -16.82 36.81 30.85
C PRO A 2 -16.16 35.46 30.51
N ASP A 3 -15.11 35.62 29.71
CA ASP A 3 -13.93 34.79 29.43
C ASP A 3 -14.10 33.47 28.65
N ASP A 4 -14.38 33.66 27.36
CA ASP A 4 -13.64 33.00 26.28
C ASP A 4 -12.14 33.26 26.47
N ASP A 5 -11.40 32.27 26.97
CA ASP A 5 -9.96 32.11 26.74
C ASP A 5 -9.55 30.69 27.18
N ALA A 6 -10.19 29.68 26.59
CA ALA A 6 -9.60 28.36 26.50
C ALA A 6 -8.87 28.29 25.16
N ASN A 7 -7.64 28.79 25.13
CA ASN A 7 -6.70 28.40 24.08
C ASN A 7 -6.65 26.86 24.07
N PRO A 8 -6.97 26.17 22.96
CA PRO A 8 -6.68 24.76 22.87
C PRO A 8 -5.16 24.60 23.04
N THR A 9 -4.75 23.83 24.03
CA THR A 9 -3.36 23.45 24.25
C THR A 9 -2.82 22.85 22.96
N PRO A 10 -1.66 23.29 22.44
CA PRO A 10 -1.10 22.72 21.21
C PRO A 10 -0.65 21.28 21.48
N ASP A 11 -1.19 20.33 20.70
CA ASP A 11 -0.49 19.16 20.14
C ASP A 11 0.43 18.36 21.08
N GLN A 12 0.04 18.16 22.34
CA GLN A 12 0.78 17.34 23.32
C GLN A 12 0.43 15.84 23.26
N ASP A 13 -0.54 15.45 22.44
CA ASP A 13 -1.05 14.07 22.34
C ASP A 13 -0.92 13.50 20.92
N ASP A 14 0.09 13.88 20.14
CA ASP A 14 0.42 13.15 18.91
C ASP A 14 1.11 11.83 19.30
N PRO A 15 0.45 10.65 19.15
CA PRO A 15 1.02 9.37 19.53
C PRO A 15 2.28 9.03 18.72
N PHE A 16 2.47 9.62 17.54
CA PHE A 16 3.66 9.41 16.71
C PHE A 16 4.91 10.11 17.27
N LEU A 17 4.74 11.10 18.17
CA LEU A 17 5.84 11.78 18.86
C LEU A 17 6.23 11.10 20.18
N ASN A 18 5.59 9.99 20.56
CA ASN A 18 5.93 9.23 21.75
C ASN A 18 7.36 8.65 21.62
N PRO A 19 8.25 8.84 22.62
CA PRO A 19 9.61 8.29 22.60
C PRO A 19 9.68 6.78 22.36
N ASP A 20 8.71 6.02 22.89
CA ASP A 20 8.67 4.56 22.72
C ASP A 20 8.36 4.18 21.26
N VAL A 21 7.49 4.95 20.59
CA VAL A 21 7.16 4.78 19.16
C VAL A 21 8.35 5.15 18.28
N ILE A 22 9.03 6.25 18.58
CA ILE A 22 10.23 6.69 17.85
C ILE A 22 11.37 5.67 18.01
N SER A 23 11.59 5.16 19.24
CA SER A 23 12.62 4.15 19.50
C SER A 23 12.31 2.87 18.72
N LEU A 24 11.08 2.37 18.82
CA LEU A 24 10.66 1.15 18.13
C LEU A 24 10.76 1.30 16.61
N HIS A 25 10.38 2.45 16.04
CA HIS A 25 10.57 2.71 14.61
C HIS A 25 12.04 2.53 14.19
N GLY A 26 12.97 3.15 14.92
CA GLY A 26 14.40 3.03 14.64
C GLY A 26 14.91 1.59 14.78
N GLU A 27 14.46 0.87 15.80
CA GLU A 27 14.79 -0.55 16.03
C GLU A 27 14.30 -1.43 14.86
N LEU A 28 13.05 -1.27 14.40
CA LEU A 28 12.51 -2.02 13.27
C LEU A 28 13.26 -1.75 11.97
N ILE A 29 13.66 -0.49 11.72
CA ILE A 29 14.47 -0.14 10.54
C ILE A 29 15.83 -0.84 10.60
N GLU A 30 16.51 -0.85 11.75
CA GLU A 30 17.79 -1.53 11.93
C GLU A 30 17.65 -3.05 11.77
N GLU A 31 16.66 -3.67 12.42
CA GLU A 31 16.41 -5.11 12.36
C GLU A 31 16.05 -5.56 10.93
N SER A 32 15.29 -4.75 10.19
CA SER A 32 14.90 -5.04 8.81
C SER A 32 16.08 -5.06 7.83
N ALA A 33 17.28 -4.66 8.25
CA ALA A 33 18.49 -4.78 7.44
C ALA A 33 18.99 -6.23 7.30
N GLU A 34 18.68 -7.10 8.26
CA GLU A 34 19.12 -8.49 8.25
C GLU A 34 18.10 -9.41 7.59
N GLU A 35 16.81 -9.17 7.84
CA GLU A 35 15.70 -9.96 7.29
C GLU A 35 14.40 -9.16 7.23
N ALA A 36 13.48 -9.59 6.37
CA ALA A 36 12.14 -9.01 6.31
C ALA A 36 11.35 -9.27 7.61
N LEU A 37 10.76 -8.22 8.18
CA LEU A 37 10.01 -8.27 9.42
C LEU A 37 8.50 -8.30 9.16
N ASN A 38 7.79 -9.29 9.70
CA ASN A 38 6.34 -9.32 9.68
C ASN A 38 5.78 -8.50 10.85
N LEU A 39 5.07 -7.41 10.54
CA LEU A 39 4.51 -6.47 11.52
C LEU A 39 3.04 -6.77 11.87
N GLY A 40 2.52 -7.92 11.42
CA GLY A 40 1.21 -8.43 11.75
C GLY A 40 0.18 -8.27 10.63
N ALA A 41 -1.04 -8.70 10.94
CA ALA A 41 -2.16 -8.72 10.01
C ALA A 41 -3.45 -8.19 10.63
N TYR A 42 -4.24 -7.53 9.79
CA TYR A 42 -5.45 -6.80 10.13
C TYR A 42 -6.51 -7.04 9.05
N SER A 43 -7.78 -6.95 9.41
CA SER A 43 -8.86 -6.90 8.40
C SER A 43 -9.20 -5.46 7.99
N ASP A 44 -9.92 -5.28 6.88
CA ASP A 44 -10.37 -3.95 6.42
C ASP A 44 -11.05 -3.16 7.55
N GLU A 45 -11.94 -3.81 8.31
CA GLU A 45 -12.67 -3.16 9.38
C GLU A 45 -11.78 -2.79 10.57
N GLU A 46 -10.67 -3.51 10.77
CA GLU A 46 -9.66 -3.18 11.79
C GLU A 46 -8.77 -2.04 11.33
N ILE A 47 -8.37 -2.01 10.05
CA ILE A 47 -7.66 -0.86 9.47
C ILE A 47 -8.56 0.38 9.55
N ALA A 48 -9.81 0.31 9.10
CA ALA A 48 -10.75 1.41 9.18
C ALA A 48 -11.03 1.87 10.63
N ALA A 49 -10.98 0.95 11.59
CA ALA A 49 -11.10 1.25 13.01
C ALA A 49 -9.86 1.95 13.62
N LEU A 50 -8.67 1.67 13.08
CA LEU A 50 -7.40 2.27 13.50
C LEU A 50 -7.13 3.62 12.79
N VAL A 51 -7.72 3.83 11.62
CA VAL A 51 -7.62 5.08 10.87
C VAL A 51 -8.46 6.17 11.53
N PHE A 52 -7.80 7.24 11.96
CA PHE A 52 -8.48 8.44 12.46
C PHE A 52 -8.96 9.28 11.28
N GLU A 53 -10.22 9.73 11.34
CA GLU A 53 -10.87 10.48 10.25
C GLU A 53 -10.00 11.62 9.71
N GLY A 54 -9.80 11.64 8.39
CA GLY A 54 -9.39 12.82 7.62
C GLY A 54 -7.89 13.06 7.41
N VAL A 55 -6.99 12.17 7.85
CA VAL A 55 -5.54 12.41 7.73
C VAL A 55 -4.71 11.24 7.19
N ASP A 56 -5.27 10.03 7.08
CA ASP A 56 -4.51 8.89 6.57
C ASP A 56 -4.55 8.81 5.03
N ARG A 57 -3.53 8.17 4.45
CA ARG A 57 -3.44 7.98 3.00
C ARG A 57 -4.49 6.97 2.54
N PRO A 58 -5.14 7.17 1.38
CA PRO A 58 -6.14 6.23 0.88
C PRO A 58 -5.49 4.87 0.62
N VAL A 59 -6.03 3.83 1.25
CA VAL A 59 -5.67 2.43 1.04
C VAL A 59 -6.90 1.68 0.54
N PRO A 60 -6.76 0.69 -0.36
CA PRO A 60 -7.88 -0.18 -0.73
C PRO A 60 -8.46 -0.90 0.50
N LEU A 61 -9.78 -0.88 0.66
CA LEU A 61 -10.51 -1.65 1.68
C LEU A 61 -11.57 -2.52 0.98
N PRO A 62 -11.16 -3.51 0.15
CA PRO A 62 -11.99 -4.10 -0.88
C PRO A 62 -13.27 -4.78 -0.38
N TRP A 63 -13.21 -5.46 0.78
CA TRP A 63 -14.39 -6.09 1.36
C TRP A 63 -15.29 -5.05 2.03
N LEU A 64 -14.72 -4.16 2.85
CA LEU A 64 -15.47 -3.12 3.54
C LEU A 64 -16.11 -2.12 2.56
N ASP A 65 -15.45 -1.85 1.44
CA ASP A 65 -15.95 -0.99 0.37
C ASP A 65 -17.10 -1.61 -0.42
N SER A 66 -17.26 -2.93 -0.36
CA SER A 66 -18.39 -3.63 -0.96
C SER A 66 -19.68 -3.57 -0.12
N LEU A 67 -19.59 -3.15 1.15
CA LEU A 67 -20.71 -3.14 2.09
C LEU A 67 -21.54 -1.86 2.00
N GLU A 68 -22.83 -1.98 2.33
CA GLU A 68 -23.71 -0.82 2.52
C GLU A 68 -23.27 0.00 3.75
N PRO A 69 -23.57 1.32 3.80
CA PRO A 69 -23.07 2.19 4.87
C PRO A 69 -23.38 1.70 6.30
N SER A 70 -24.59 1.19 6.56
CA SER A 70 -24.94 0.68 7.90
C SER A 70 -24.24 -0.65 8.25
N GLU A 71 -23.90 -1.45 7.23
CA GLU A 71 -23.13 -2.69 7.43
C GLU A 71 -21.66 -2.36 7.67
N ARG A 72 -21.12 -1.34 6.99
CA ARG A 72 -19.78 -0.79 7.21
C ARG A 72 -19.59 -0.31 8.65
N GLU A 73 -20.53 0.49 9.17
CA GLU A 73 -20.49 0.96 10.57
C GLU A 73 -20.43 -0.22 11.56
N LEU A 74 -21.25 -1.24 11.34
CA LEU A 74 -21.27 -2.45 12.17
C LEU A 74 -19.96 -3.25 12.04
N ALA A 75 -19.42 -3.39 10.84
CA ALA A 75 -18.15 -4.07 10.59
C ALA A 75 -17.01 -3.37 11.32
N VAL A 76 -16.87 -2.04 11.19
CA VAL A 76 -15.85 -1.25 11.91
C VAL A 76 -16.00 -1.39 13.42
N ALA A 77 -17.23 -1.41 13.95
CA ALA A 77 -17.46 -1.66 15.37
C ALA A 77 -17.02 -3.07 15.81
N MET A 78 -17.15 -4.08 14.93
CA MET A 78 -16.61 -5.43 15.18
C MET A 78 -15.08 -5.46 15.10
N GLY A 79 -14.47 -4.74 14.16
CA GLY A 79 -13.02 -4.55 14.06
C GLY A 79 -12.45 -3.93 15.34
N MET A 80 -13.04 -2.83 15.81
CA MET A 80 -12.71 -2.22 17.11
C MET A 80 -12.78 -3.22 18.26
N ARG A 81 -13.85 -4.03 18.33
CA ARG A 81 -14.00 -5.05 19.36
C ARG A 81 -12.90 -6.12 19.28
N SER A 82 -12.54 -6.55 18.08
CA SER A 82 -11.46 -7.50 17.83
C SER A 82 -10.12 -6.94 18.30
N LEU A 83 -9.79 -5.71 17.92
CA LEU A 83 -8.59 -4.99 18.37
C LEU A 83 -8.55 -4.87 19.89
N THR A 84 -9.66 -4.53 20.55
CA THR A 84 -9.71 -4.47 22.02
C THR A 84 -9.45 -5.82 22.67
N VAL A 85 -10.05 -6.90 22.16
CA VAL A 85 -9.84 -8.25 22.72
C VAL A 85 -8.40 -8.72 22.53
N ARG A 86 -7.74 -8.34 21.43
CA ARG A 86 -6.33 -8.63 21.16
C ARG A 86 -5.36 -7.72 21.93
N GLY A 87 -5.86 -6.72 22.67
CA GLY A 87 -5.02 -5.75 23.38
C GLY A 87 -4.31 -4.75 22.47
N LEU A 88 -4.75 -4.62 21.22
CA LEU A 88 -4.18 -3.69 20.23
C LEU A 88 -4.81 -2.30 20.32
N VAL A 89 -5.95 -2.18 21.01
CA VAL A 89 -6.61 -0.92 21.34
C VAL A 89 -7.18 -1.02 22.75
N GLU A 90 -6.90 -0.04 23.59
CA GLU A 90 -7.51 0.12 24.90
C GLU A 90 -8.38 1.39 24.93
N ALA A 91 -9.58 1.28 25.49
CA ALA A 91 -10.45 2.41 25.75
C ALA A 91 -10.39 2.72 27.26
N LEU A 92 -9.64 3.76 27.62
CA LEU A 92 -9.48 4.22 28.99
C LEU A 92 -10.47 5.35 29.27
N PRO A 93 -11.19 5.36 30.41
CA PRO A 93 -12.03 6.50 30.76
C PRO A 93 -11.17 7.75 31.03
N LEU A 94 -11.45 8.84 30.32
CA LEU A 94 -10.85 10.17 30.54
C LEU A 94 -11.50 10.91 31.70
N ASP A 95 -12.81 10.74 31.86
CA ASP A 95 -13.59 11.29 32.96
C ASP A 95 -14.77 10.36 33.30
N ASP A 96 -14.79 9.87 34.53
CA ASP A 96 -15.83 9.02 35.12
C ASP A 96 -17.23 9.66 35.06
N VAL A 97 -17.31 10.99 34.91
CA VAL A 97 -18.55 11.78 34.94
C VAL A 97 -19.12 12.05 33.55
N GLN A 98 -18.28 12.23 32.53
CA GLN A 98 -18.71 12.55 31.16
C GLN A 98 -18.75 11.34 30.23
N GLY A 99 -18.16 10.21 30.64
CA GLY A 99 -18.14 8.98 29.83
C GLY A 99 -17.26 9.08 28.59
N THR A 100 -16.36 10.06 28.55
CA THR A 100 -15.39 10.24 27.47
C THR A 100 -14.31 9.16 27.60
N LEU A 101 -14.02 8.46 26.50
CA LEU A 101 -13.00 7.41 26.43
C LEU A 101 -11.80 7.93 25.64
N GLN A 102 -10.59 7.77 26.18
CA GLN A 102 -9.33 7.87 25.45
C GLN A 102 -9.03 6.51 24.84
N GLN A 103 -8.97 6.49 23.52
CA GLN A 103 -8.44 5.34 22.81
C GLN A 103 -6.92 5.43 22.81
N THR A 104 -6.25 4.38 23.25
CA THR A 104 -4.80 4.23 23.12
C THR A 104 -4.47 2.88 22.50
N SER A 105 -3.29 2.77 21.90
CA SER A 105 -2.80 1.56 21.27
C SER A 105 -1.35 1.32 21.71
N PRO A 106 -0.86 0.07 21.68
CA PRO A 106 0.54 -0.23 21.93
C PRO A 106 1.48 0.50 20.94
N PRO A 107 2.75 0.74 21.33
CA PRO A 107 3.74 1.38 20.45
C PRO A 107 3.87 0.71 19.09
N GLU A 108 3.70 -0.61 19.00
CA GLU A 108 3.77 -1.38 17.76
C GLU A 108 2.71 -0.94 16.75
N VAL A 109 1.47 -0.71 17.21
CA VAL A 109 0.36 -0.25 16.35
C VAL A 109 0.63 1.18 15.88
N TRP A 110 1.05 2.05 16.78
CA TRP A 110 1.37 3.44 16.42
C TRP A 110 2.57 3.55 15.49
N THR A 111 3.57 2.70 15.67
CA THR A 111 4.74 2.64 14.79
C THR A 111 4.32 2.23 13.38
N LEU A 112 3.51 1.17 13.25
CA LEU A 112 2.97 0.73 11.96
C LEU A 112 2.14 1.82 11.27
N LEU A 113 1.20 2.44 11.99
CA LEU A 113 0.38 3.53 11.45
C LEU A 113 1.23 4.75 11.08
N GLY A 114 2.28 5.02 11.85
CA GLY A 114 3.24 6.10 11.60
C GLY A 114 4.01 5.88 10.30
N MET A 115 4.54 4.67 10.08
CA MET A 115 5.22 4.27 8.85
C MET A 115 4.33 4.46 7.61
N ARG A 116 3.02 4.15 7.70
CA ARG A 116 2.06 4.35 6.61
C ARG A 116 1.77 5.83 6.36
N ARG A 117 1.46 6.57 7.43
CA ARG A 117 1.02 7.96 7.37
C ARG A 117 2.13 8.91 6.91
N HIS A 118 3.35 8.67 7.37
CA HIS A 118 4.48 9.58 7.19
C HIS A 118 5.46 9.17 6.09
N ALA A 119 5.21 8.08 5.37
CA ALA A 119 6.07 7.63 4.27
C ALA A 119 6.34 8.74 3.24
N PRO A 120 7.60 9.01 2.83
CA PRO A 120 7.88 10.08 1.87
C PRO A 120 7.23 9.84 0.50
N SER A 121 7.11 8.60 0.03
CA SER A 121 6.38 8.25 -1.18
C SER A 121 5.57 6.97 -1.03
N MET A 122 4.75 6.66 -2.04
CA MET A 122 3.98 5.42 -2.07
C MET A 122 3.96 4.84 -3.48
N VAL A 123 4.07 3.51 -3.56
CA VAL A 123 3.80 2.73 -4.78
C VAL A 123 2.62 1.80 -4.52
N VAL A 124 1.57 1.90 -5.34
CA VAL A 124 0.43 0.98 -5.30
C VAL A 124 0.52 0.05 -6.51
N ALA A 125 0.55 -1.25 -6.23
CA ALA A 125 0.48 -2.32 -7.21
C ALA A 125 -0.89 -3.00 -7.10
N GLU A 126 -1.74 -2.87 -8.12
CA GLU A 126 -3.02 -3.58 -8.23
C GLU A 126 -2.88 -4.74 -9.18
N ARG A 127 -3.05 -5.97 -8.71
CA ARG A 127 -2.98 -7.18 -9.52
C ARG A 127 -4.36 -7.75 -9.78
N THR A 128 -4.69 -7.88 -11.06
CA THR A 128 -5.87 -8.59 -11.53
C THR A 128 -5.47 -9.95 -12.10
N THR A 129 -6.16 -10.98 -11.65
CA THR A 129 -6.07 -12.35 -12.16
C THR A 129 -7.46 -12.89 -12.46
N THR A 130 -7.55 -14.13 -12.96
CA THR A 130 -8.85 -14.81 -13.12
C THR A 130 -9.54 -15.11 -11.78
N MET A 131 -8.82 -15.09 -10.65
CA MET A 131 -9.35 -15.37 -9.31
C MET A 131 -9.85 -14.12 -8.58
N GLY A 132 -9.55 -12.93 -9.10
CA GLY A 132 -9.93 -11.66 -8.49
C GLY A 132 -8.78 -10.65 -8.52
N THR A 133 -8.97 -9.58 -7.74
CA THR A 133 -8.02 -8.48 -7.60
C THR A 133 -7.46 -8.44 -6.18
N ASP A 134 -6.15 -8.29 -6.07
CA ASP A 134 -5.45 -8.02 -4.82
C ASP A 134 -4.42 -6.92 -5.03
N TRP A 135 -3.92 -6.34 -3.94
CA TRP A 135 -3.04 -5.18 -3.97
C TRP A 135 -1.79 -5.40 -3.13
N ILE A 136 -0.73 -4.67 -3.48
CA ILE A 136 0.35 -4.35 -2.55
C ILE A 136 0.50 -2.83 -2.52
N VAL A 137 0.54 -2.25 -1.33
CA VAL A 137 0.90 -0.85 -1.15
C VAL A 137 2.26 -0.78 -0.47
N PHE A 138 3.22 -0.15 -1.13
CA PHE A 138 4.56 0.07 -0.60
C PHE A 138 4.67 1.50 -0.09
N TYR A 139 5.08 1.64 1.17
CA TYR A 139 5.32 2.89 1.86
C TYR A 139 6.82 3.04 2.07
N GLU A 140 7.42 4.05 1.43
CA GLU A 140 8.85 4.33 1.55
C GLU A 140 9.23 4.62 3.01
N GLN A 141 10.31 4.01 3.48
CA GLN A 141 10.90 4.24 4.79
C GLN A 141 12.38 4.62 4.62
N GLU A 142 13.00 5.03 5.72
CA GLU A 142 14.41 5.42 5.73
C GLU A 142 15.34 4.24 5.38
N GLN A 143 16.55 4.55 4.90
CA GLN A 143 17.63 3.59 4.68
C GLN A 143 17.32 2.52 3.62
N GLU A 144 16.65 2.89 2.52
CA GLU A 144 16.25 1.95 1.46
C GLU A 144 15.40 0.79 2.01
N ARG A 145 14.38 1.15 2.80
CA ARG A 145 13.39 0.21 3.35
C ARG A 145 12.00 0.54 2.86
N TRP A 146 11.17 -0.48 2.76
CA TRP A 146 9.78 -0.34 2.36
C TRP A 146 8.89 -1.16 3.29
N LEU A 147 7.85 -0.51 3.80
CA LEU A 147 6.73 -1.20 4.41
C LEU A 147 5.77 -1.62 3.30
N ALA A 148 5.64 -2.92 3.05
CA ALA A 148 4.68 -3.51 2.14
C ALA A 148 3.40 -3.90 2.89
N GLU A 149 2.26 -3.44 2.41
CA GLU A 149 0.91 -3.82 2.85
C GLU A 149 0.27 -4.68 1.76
N PHE A 150 0.24 -6.00 1.98
CA PHE A 150 -0.40 -6.96 1.08
C PHE A 150 -1.90 -7.03 1.40
N ILE A 151 -2.76 -6.76 0.42
CA ILE A 151 -4.20 -6.63 0.60
C ILE A 151 -4.92 -7.64 -0.28
N THR A 152 -5.63 -8.58 0.33
CA THR A 152 -6.40 -9.58 -0.43
C THR A 152 -7.78 -9.07 -0.81
N ALA A 153 -8.41 -9.70 -1.81
CA ALA A 153 -9.81 -9.43 -2.18
C ALA A 153 -10.81 -9.62 -1.03
N GLN A 154 -10.45 -10.37 0.02
CA GLN A 154 -11.30 -10.60 1.20
C GLN A 154 -11.11 -9.54 2.29
N GLY A 155 -10.25 -8.55 2.05
CA GLY A 155 -9.99 -7.48 3.00
C GLY A 155 -9.06 -7.90 4.14
N PHE A 156 -8.05 -8.73 3.85
CA PHE A 156 -6.96 -9.01 4.78
C PHE A 156 -5.73 -8.22 4.38
N HIS A 157 -5.16 -7.51 5.35
CA HIS A 157 -3.95 -6.70 5.25
C HIS A 157 -2.82 -7.37 6.02
N GLU A 158 -1.71 -7.66 5.35
CA GLU A 158 -0.48 -8.15 5.98
C GLU A 158 0.64 -7.15 5.77
N PHE A 159 1.38 -6.85 6.83
CA PHE A 159 2.43 -5.84 6.83
C PHE A 159 3.81 -6.47 6.94
N VAL A 160 4.69 -6.11 6.01
CA VAL A 160 6.08 -6.59 5.98
C VAL A 160 7.02 -5.42 5.75
N LEU A 161 7.99 -5.21 6.64
CA LEU A 161 9.07 -4.25 6.46
C LEU A 161 10.30 -4.98 5.91
N ALA A 162 10.84 -4.52 4.78
CA ALA A 162 11.93 -5.20 4.09
C ALA A 162 12.89 -4.22 3.39
N PRO A 163 14.13 -4.64 3.09
CA PRO A 163 15.04 -3.90 2.21
C PRO A 163 14.53 -3.86 0.77
N THR A 164 14.87 -2.79 0.05
CA THR A 164 14.46 -2.57 -1.34
C THR A 164 14.69 -3.77 -2.25
N GLU A 165 15.79 -4.51 -2.08
CA GLU A 165 16.06 -5.74 -2.85
C GLU A 165 15.00 -6.83 -2.62
N ASP A 166 14.69 -7.13 -1.36
CA ASP A 166 13.67 -8.12 -1.02
C ASP A 166 12.26 -7.65 -1.43
N THR A 167 11.98 -6.36 -1.29
CA THR A 167 10.72 -5.74 -1.75
C THR A 167 10.55 -5.87 -3.26
N ALA A 168 11.60 -5.60 -4.04
CA ALA A 168 11.59 -5.72 -5.49
C ALA A 168 11.34 -7.17 -5.93
N LEU A 169 12.06 -8.12 -5.31
CA LEU A 169 11.88 -9.55 -5.57
C LEU A 169 10.47 -10.03 -5.22
N ALA A 170 9.93 -9.59 -4.07
CA ALA A 170 8.57 -9.90 -3.66
C ALA A 170 7.54 -9.38 -4.67
N LEU A 171 7.68 -8.14 -5.15
CA LEU A 171 6.80 -7.57 -6.17
C LEU A 171 6.88 -8.35 -7.50
N MET A 172 8.08 -8.69 -7.96
CA MET A 172 8.26 -9.46 -9.20
C MET A 172 7.64 -10.85 -9.10
N ALA A 173 7.91 -11.57 -8.01
CA ALA A 173 7.36 -12.90 -7.77
C ALA A 173 5.83 -12.86 -7.66
N TRP A 174 5.28 -11.89 -6.92
CA TRP A 174 3.84 -11.68 -6.82
C TRP A 174 3.20 -11.27 -8.16
N SER A 175 3.93 -10.54 -9.01
CA SER A 175 3.49 -10.18 -10.36
C SER A 175 3.60 -11.32 -11.38
N GLY A 176 4.02 -12.51 -10.96
CA GLY A 176 4.13 -13.70 -11.80
C GLY A 176 5.27 -13.65 -12.81
N VAL A 177 6.28 -12.80 -12.58
CA VAL A 177 7.47 -12.71 -13.45
C VAL A 177 8.32 -13.96 -13.22
N ASP A 178 8.49 -14.76 -14.27
CA ASP A 178 9.28 -15.98 -14.22
C ASP A 178 10.63 -15.78 -14.93
N PRO A 179 11.77 -15.93 -14.22
CA PRO A 179 13.11 -15.77 -14.80
C PRO A 179 13.43 -16.76 -15.93
N GLN A 180 12.64 -17.84 -16.08
CA GLN A 180 12.83 -18.85 -17.12
C GLN A 180 12.02 -18.59 -18.39
N THR A 181 11.11 -17.62 -18.37
CA THR A 181 10.30 -17.29 -19.55
C THR A 181 11.14 -16.59 -20.62
N GLN A 182 10.85 -16.91 -21.89
CA GLN A 182 11.52 -16.26 -23.01
C GLN A 182 11.02 -14.83 -23.16
N VAL A 183 11.90 -13.90 -23.52
CA VAL A 183 11.53 -12.52 -23.84
C VAL A 183 10.67 -12.49 -25.11
N PRO A 184 9.42 -11.98 -25.05
CA PRO A 184 8.58 -11.85 -26.24
C PRO A 184 9.18 -10.85 -27.22
N GLU A 185 9.18 -11.17 -28.52
CA GLU A 185 9.49 -10.19 -29.57
C GLU A 185 8.25 -9.31 -29.80
N PHE A 186 8.02 -8.37 -28.88
CA PHE A 186 6.84 -7.52 -28.88
C PHE A 186 7.22 -6.07 -28.57
N ASP A 187 6.81 -5.14 -29.42
CA ASP A 187 6.95 -3.70 -29.23
C ASP A 187 5.82 -2.99 -29.98
N LEU A 188 4.91 -2.39 -29.22
CA LEU A 188 3.69 -1.78 -29.75
C LEU A 188 3.44 -0.45 -29.06
N ARG A 189 3.13 0.59 -29.85
CA ARG A 189 2.71 1.89 -29.35
C ARG A 189 1.27 2.15 -29.75
N LEU A 190 0.45 2.54 -28.78
CA LEU A 190 -0.97 2.83 -28.96
C LEU A 190 -1.37 4.11 -28.25
N THR A 191 -2.39 4.77 -28.76
CA THR A 191 -3.10 5.82 -28.04
C THR A 191 -3.96 5.23 -26.92
N VAL A 192 -4.35 6.06 -25.94
CA VAL A 192 -5.27 5.65 -24.86
C VAL A 192 -6.60 5.14 -25.43
N ASP A 193 -7.13 5.79 -26.46
CA ASP A 193 -8.38 5.38 -27.11
C ASP A 193 -8.26 4.00 -27.80
N GLU A 194 -7.12 3.69 -28.41
CA GLU A 194 -6.87 2.36 -28.98
C GLU A 194 -6.78 1.27 -27.89
N VAL A 195 -6.14 1.57 -26.76
CA VAL A 195 -6.08 0.63 -25.62
C VAL A 195 -7.48 0.38 -25.04
N GLN A 196 -8.24 1.44 -24.77
CA GLN A 196 -9.63 1.33 -24.27
C GLN A 196 -10.57 0.68 -25.29
N GLY A 197 -10.29 0.86 -26.59
CA GLY A 197 -10.97 0.20 -27.69
C GLY A 197 -10.62 -1.28 -27.86
N HIS A 198 -9.74 -1.83 -27.01
CA HIS A 198 -9.24 -3.20 -27.09
C HIS A 198 -8.64 -3.52 -28.47
N ASP A 199 -7.70 -2.68 -28.93
CA ASP A 199 -7.02 -2.87 -30.21
C ASP A 199 -6.52 -4.33 -30.35
N PRO A 200 -6.88 -5.06 -31.43
CA PRO A 200 -6.53 -6.47 -31.59
C PRO A 200 -5.03 -6.77 -31.52
N ARG A 201 -4.15 -5.79 -31.77
CA ARG A 201 -2.69 -5.95 -31.66
C ARG A 201 -2.24 -6.19 -30.21
N LEU A 202 -3.08 -5.90 -29.21
CA LEU A 202 -2.84 -6.20 -27.80
C LEU A 202 -3.18 -7.65 -27.42
N GLU A 203 -3.70 -8.48 -28.33
CA GLU A 203 -4.06 -9.87 -28.03
C GLU A 203 -2.95 -10.64 -27.29
N PRO A 204 -1.65 -10.55 -27.63
CA PRO A 204 -0.59 -11.23 -26.88
C PRO A 204 -0.49 -10.78 -25.40
N VAL A 205 -0.64 -9.48 -25.15
CA VAL A 205 -0.65 -8.92 -23.78
C VAL A 205 -1.92 -9.33 -23.04
N GLY A 206 -3.06 -9.33 -23.74
CA GLY A 206 -4.37 -9.73 -23.20
C GLY A 206 -4.48 -11.22 -22.85
N GLN A 207 -3.54 -12.05 -23.30
CA GLN A 207 -3.42 -13.46 -22.91
C GLN A 207 -2.60 -13.68 -21.63
N ALA A 208 -2.02 -12.63 -21.05
CA ALA A 208 -1.35 -12.71 -19.77
C ALA A 208 -2.30 -13.23 -18.68
N LEU A 209 -1.76 -14.05 -17.78
CA LEU A 209 -2.53 -14.61 -16.66
C LEU A 209 -2.64 -13.64 -15.49
N VAL A 210 -1.68 -12.71 -15.41
CA VAL A 210 -1.55 -11.71 -14.37
C VAL A 210 -1.39 -10.35 -15.05
N ALA A 211 -2.18 -9.37 -14.63
CA ALA A 211 -2.04 -7.98 -15.03
C ALA A 211 -1.88 -7.13 -13.76
N VAL A 212 -0.78 -6.39 -13.65
CA VAL A 212 -0.48 -5.51 -12.52
C VAL A 212 -0.46 -4.08 -13.01
N THR A 213 -1.27 -3.21 -12.41
CA THR A 213 -1.17 -1.76 -12.59
C THR A 213 -0.32 -1.20 -11.46
N LEU A 214 0.78 -0.54 -11.80
CA LEU A 214 1.69 0.10 -10.88
C LEU A 214 1.45 1.61 -10.96
N SER A 215 1.24 2.22 -9.80
CA SER A 215 1.14 3.68 -9.67
C SER A 215 2.06 4.17 -8.58
N ARG A 216 2.81 5.25 -8.84
CA ARG A 216 3.65 5.91 -7.84
C ARG A 216 3.12 7.31 -7.59
N THR A 217 2.90 7.65 -6.33
CA THR A 217 2.50 8.98 -5.89
C THR A 217 3.61 9.58 -5.05
N ASP A 218 4.15 10.71 -5.51
CA ASP A 218 5.08 11.54 -4.74
C ASP A 218 4.29 12.72 -4.13
N PRO A 219 4.18 12.82 -2.79
CA PRO A 219 3.47 13.91 -2.15
C PRO A 219 4.13 15.28 -2.36
N ALA A 220 5.41 15.34 -2.75
CA ALA A 220 6.06 16.60 -3.14
C ALA A 220 5.56 17.12 -4.49
N VAL A 221 4.99 16.26 -5.34
CA VAL A 221 4.43 16.60 -6.66
C VAL A 221 3.05 15.93 -6.84
N PRO A 222 1.98 16.45 -6.20
CA PRO A 222 0.68 15.78 -6.14
C PRO A 222 0.00 15.48 -7.48
N ASP A 223 0.41 16.19 -8.55
CA ASP A 223 -0.17 16.06 -9.90
C ASP A 223 0.60 15.07 -10.81
N GLU A 224 1.73 14.50 -10.36
CA GLU A 224 2.52 13.55 -11.13
C GLU A 224 2.39 12.12 -10.57
N THR A 225 1.19 11.54 -10.70
CA THR A 225 1.06 10.08 -10.56
C THR A 225 1.55 9.42 -11.85
N THR A 226 2.63 8.67 -11.76
CA THR A 226 3.11 7.85 -12.88
C THR A 226 2.43 6.49 -12.86
N PHE A 227 2.11 5.97 -14.05
CA PHE A 227 1.44 4.68 -14.21
C PHE A 227 2.25 3.78 -15.14
N ALA A 228 2.33 2.51 -14.79
CA ALA A 228 2.87 1.45 -15.62
C ALA A 228 2.02 0.19 -15.48
N GLY A 229 2.05 -0.68 -16.50
CA GLY A 229 1.43 -2.00 -16.44
C GLY A 229 2.48 -3.09 -16.56
N LEU A 230 2.37 -4.14 -15.77
CA LEU A 230 3.19 -5.35 -15.87
C LEU A 230 2.26 -6.53 -16.10
N TYR A 231 2.44 -7.23 -17.22
CA TYR A 231 1.59 -8.34 -17.63
C TYR A 231 2.46 -9.59 -17.72
N SER A 232 2.09 -10.67 -17.03
CA SER A 232 2.90 -11.89 -16.98
C SER A 232 2.06 -13.13 -17.31
N GLY A 233 2.66 -14.04 -18.07
CA GLY A 233 2.06 -15.32 -18.41
C GLY A 233 3.07 -16.30 -19.02
N PRO A 234 2.61 -17.47 -19.49
CA PRO A 234 3.48 -18.51 -20.05
C PRO A 234 4.29 -18.05 -21.28
N GLU A 235 3.75 -17.07 -22.02
CA GLU A 235 4.39 -16.52 -23.22
C GLU A 235 5.44 -15.43 -22.90
N GLY A 236 5.65 -15.12 -21.62
CA GLY A 236 6.59 -14.11 -21.14
C GLY A 236 5.91 -12.94 -20.43
N SER A 237 6.70 -11.89 -20.17
CA SER A 237 6.25 -10.68 -19.49
C SER A 237 6.29 -9.47 -20.42
N TYR A 238 5.33 -8.56 -20.23
CA TYR A 238 5.19 -7.34 -20.98
C TYR A 238 5.12 -6.15 -20.03
N LEU A 239 5.84 -5.09 -20.35
CA LEU A 239 5.79 -3.82 -19.64
C LEU A 239 5.04 -2.79 -20.48
N SER A 240 4.11 -2.07 -19.87
CA SER A 240 3.45 -0.91 -20.46
C SER A 240 3.82 0.37 -19.72
N GLN A 241 4.18 1.41 -20.47
CA GLN A 241 4.52 2.72 -19.93
C GLN A 241 3.99 3.83 -20.83
N ARG A 242 3.60 4.95 -20.24
CA ARG A 242 3.24 6.15 -21.00
C ARG A 242 4.49 6.90 -21.40
N GLU A 243 4.66 7.14 -22.70
CA GLU A 243 5.76 7.93 -23.26
C GLU A 243 5.41 9.43 -23.26
N ALA A 244 6.43 10.29 -23.43
CA ALA A 244 6.28 11.74 -23.39
C ALA A 244 5.39 12.32 -24.50
N ASP A 245 5.19 11.58 -25.60
CA ASP A 245 4.27 11.95 -26.68
C ASP A 245 2.80 11.57 -26.38
N GLY A 246 2.55 10.98 -25.21
CA GLY A 246 1.23 10.59 -24.73
C GLY A 246 0.79 9.20 -25.18
N LEU A 247 1.57 8.49 -26.00
CA LEU A 247 1.31 7.10 -26.36
C LEU A 247 1.65 6.16 -25.19
N ILE A 248 1.02 5.00 -25.17
CA ILE A 248 1.34 3.89 -24.28
C ILE A 248 2.15 2.89 -25.11
N ARG A 249 3.40 2.64 -24.68
CA ARG A 249 4.25 1.62 -25.26
C ARG A 249 4.14 0.35 -24.45
N PHE A 250 3.84 -0.76 -25.12
CA PHE A 250 3.85 -2.11 -24.59
C PHE A 250 5.05 -2.84 -25.19
N ARG A 251 5.91 -3.43 -24.36
CA ARG A 251 7.11 -4.12 -24.80
C ARG A 251 7.27 -5.46 -24.07
N GLY A 252 7.64 -6.50 -24.81
CA GLY A 252 8.10 -7.75 -24.20
C GLY A 252 9.45 -7.53 -23.54
N GLU A 253 9.57 -7.86 -22.26
CA GLU A 253 10.78 -7.62 -21.46
C GLU A 253 11.22 -8.91 -20.76
N GLY A 254 12.54 -9.02 -20.54
CA GLY A 254 13.13 -10.10 -19.76
C GLY A 254 13.18 -9.79 -18.27
N PHE A 255 13.54 -10.79 -17.47
CA PHE A 255 13.64 -10.68 -16.01
C PHE A 255 14.49 -9.49 -15.57
N ASP A 256 15.74 -9.39 -16.05
CA ASP A 256 16.67 -8.31 -15.66
C ASP A 256 16.12 -6.91 -15.99
N ALA A 257 15.44 -6.76 -17.13
CA ALA A 257 14.86 -5.47 -17.53
C ALA A 257 13.64 -5.09 -16.65
N ILE A 258 12.87 -6.09 -16.22
CA ILE A 258 11.75 -5.88 -15.28
C ILE A 258 12.27 -5.59 -13.88
N GLU A 259 13.34 -6.28 -13.46
CA GLU A 259 14.03 -6.03 -12.19
C GLU A 259 14.57 -4.61 -12.13
N GLU A 260 15.30 -4.15 -13.15
CA GLU A 260 15.76 -2.77 -13.28
C GLU A 260 14.60 -1.77 -13.20
N PHE A 261 13.49 -2.07 -13.87
CA PHE A 261 12.28 -1.23 -13.83
C PHE A 261 11.67 -1.17 -12.42
N VAL A 262 11.49 -2.32 -11.76
CA VAL A 262 10.93 -2.39 -10.40
C VAL A 262 11.84 -1.65 -9.41
N HIS A 263 13.16 -1.82 -9.52
CA HIS A 263 14.09 -1.04 -8.71
C HIS A 263 13.96 0.46 -8.97
N SER A 264 13.80 0.90 -10.22
CA SER A 264 13.59 2.32 -10.50
C SER A 264 12.30 2.87 -9.89
N LEU A 265 11.26 2.04 -9.75
CA LEU A 265 10.03 2.41 -9.05
C LEU A 265 10.22 2.54 -7.55
N LEU A 266 11.12 1.75 -6.96
CA LEU A 266 11.39 1.69 -5.52
C LEU A 266 12.63 2.51 -5.08
N GLN A 267 13.22 3.29 -5.98
CA GLN A 267 14.29 4.23 -5.63
C GLN A 267 13.73 5.50 -4.99
N GLU A 268 14.37 5.94 -3.90
CA GLU A 268 14.08 7.20 -3.19
C GLU A 268 14.15 8.39 -4.16
N SER A 269 13.21 9.35 -4.03
CA SER A 269 13.18 10.59 -4.84
C SER A 269 14.21 11.63 -4.36
#